data_AF-A0A7Z9FLI2-F1
#
_entry.id   AF-A0A7Z9FLI2-F1
#
_cell.length_a   1.000
_cell.length_b   1.000
_cell.length_c   1.000
_cell.angle_alpha   90.00
_cell.angle_beta   90.00
_cell.angle_gamma   90.00
#
_symmetry.space_group_name_H-M   'P 1'
#
loop_
_entity.id
_entity.type
_entity.pdbx_description
1 polymer ?
#
loop_
_entity_poly.entity_id
_entity_poly.type
_entity_poly.pdbx_seq_one_letter_code
_entity_poly.pdbx_strand_id
1 'polypeptide(L)'
;MKSSFPTISLPNFLLPRTLHRRMLLLMSLLLGVLVSITWLLVSVLVTSILEEYIGRNALNVSKAVSLTAEVQQGLLNQESTEIQAYAEAVRKSTGARFVVVGDHEGKRYSHPVPERIGKFMVGGDNARALE
;
A
#
# COMPACT_ATOMS: atom_id res chain seq x y z
N MET A 1 32.84 24.77 43.28
CA MET A 1 32.48 23.62 42.43
C MET A 1 32.10 24.16 41.06
N LYS A 2 32.99 24.14 40.07
CA LYS A 2 32.76 24.73 38.73
C LYS A 2 32.75 23.58 37.73
N SER A 3 31.56 23.18 37.27
CA SER A 3 31.39 22.10 36.30
C SER A 3 31.81 22.59 34.90
N SER A 4 32.88 22.01 34.39
CA SER A 4 33.35 22.21 33.01
C SER A 4 32.56 21.31 32.06
N PHE A 5 31.75 21.90 31.18
CA PHE A 5 31.17 21.18 30.05
C PHE A 5 32.23 20.96 28.95
N PRO A 6 32.33 19.76 28.35
CA PRO A 6 33.28 19.53 27.27
C PRO A 6 32.79 20.21 25.98
N THR A 7 33.59 21.12 25.44
CA THR A 7 33.39 21.71 24.12
C THR A 7 33.80 20.71 23.04
N ILE A 8 32.82 20.14 22.35
CA ILE A 8 33.08 19.31 21.16
C ILE A 8 33.62 20.24 20.07
N SER A 9 34.93 20.19 19.84
CA SER A 9 35.58 20.94 18.76
C SER A 9 35.47 20.14 17.46
N LEU A 10 34.71 20.66 16.50
CA LEU A 10 34.67 20.11 15.15
C LEU A 10 36.03 20.33 14.47
N PRO A 11 36.63 19.31 13.82
CA PRO A 11 37.94 19.45 13.21
C PRO A 11 37.90 20.48 12.06
N ASN A 12 38.77 21.49 12.14
CA ASN A 12 38.90 22.62 11.20
C ASN A 12 39.26 22.23 9.75
N PHE A 13 39.38 20.93 9.44
CA PHE A 13 39.63 20.43 8.09
C PHE A 13 38.39 20.50 7.19
N LEU A 14 37.18 20.45 7.77
CA LEU A 14 35.92 20.44 7.00
C LEU A 14 35.43 21.85 6.60
N LEU A 15 36.00 22.91 7.17
CA LEU A 15 35.58 24.29 6.93
C LEU A 15 36.60 25.03 6.05
N PRO A 16 36.20 25.53 4.87
CA PRO A 16 37.11 26.19 3.96
C PRO A 16 37.51 27.56 4.52
N ARG A 17 38.79 27.90 4.37
CA ARG A 17 39.41 29.08 4.97
C ARG A 17 38.92 30.42 4.39
N THR A 18 38.45 30.42 3.15
CA THR A 18 37.93 31.61 2.47
C THR A 18 36.44 31.79 2.76
N LEU A 19 36.02 33.02 3.11
CA LEU A 19 34.62 33.35 3.41
C LEU A 19 33.63 32.90 2.32
N HIS A 20 33.97 33.13 1.05
CA HIS A 20 33.15 32.72 -0.10
C HIS A 20 32.85 31.22 -0.11
N ARG A 21 33.86 30.37 0.06
CA ARG A 21 33.67 28.90 0.11
C ARG A 21 32.85 28.47 1.33
N ARG A 22 33.01 29.15 2.48
CA ARG A 22 32.24 28.84 3.70
C ARG A 22 30.76 29.17 3.51
N MET A 23 30.46 30.31 2.88
CA MET A 23 29.09 30.68 2.52
C MET A 23 28.49 29.69 1.52
N LEU A 24 29.24 29.29 0.49
CA LEU A 24 28.78 28.30 -0.49
C LEU A 24 28.45 26.95 0.15
N LEU A 25 29.30 26.45 1.06
CA LEU A 25 29.02 25.20 1.77
C LEU A 25 27.79 25.30 2.67
N LEU A 26 27.62 26.40 3.41
CA LEU A 26 26.45 26.58 4.29
C LEU A 26 25.15 26.69 3.48
N MET A 27 25.18 27.39 2.34
CA MET A 27 24.03 27.48 1.43
C MET A 27 23.70 26.12 0.80
N SER A 28 24.72 25.37 0.36
CA SER A 28 24.53 24.02 -0.17
C SER A 28 24.00 23.05 0.89
N LEU A 29 24.49 23.14 2.12
CA LEU A 29 24.02 22.33 3.23
C LEU A 29 22.57 22.67 3.56
N LEU A 30 22.24 23.96 3.66
CA LEU A 30 20.88 24.43 3.90
C LEU A 30 19.93 23.94 2.80
N LEU A 31 20.33 24.07 1.53
CA LEU A 31 19.55 23.57 0.40
C LEU A 31 19.35 22.05 0.47
N GLY A 32 20.40 21.29 0.80
CA GLY A 32 20.32 19.84 0.97
C GLY A 32 19.37 19.43 2.10
N VAL A 33 19.40 20.14 3.22
CA VAL A 33 18.47 19.92 4.35
C VAL A 33 17.03 20.22 3.92
N LEU A 34 16.79 21.33 3.23
CA LEU A 34 15.46 21.68 2.74
C LEU A 34 14.93 20.63 1.75
N VAL A 35 15.73 20.22 0.77
CA VAL A 35 15.35 19.15 -0.17
C VAL A 35 15.05 17.85 0.57
N SER A 36 15.88 17.45 1.53
CA SER A 36 15.67 16.23 2.31
C SER A 36 14.38 16.27 3.12
N ILE A 37 14.04 17.40 3.74
CA ILE A 37 12.80 17.56 4.51
C ILE A 37 11.59 17.49 3.57
N THR A 38 11.63 18.21 2.45
CA THR A 38 10.54 18.19 1.46
C THR A 38 10.33 16.79 0.89
N TRP A 39 11.42 16.07 0.57
CA TRP A 39 11.37 14.69 0.09
C TRP A 39 10.69 13.78 1.11
N LEU A 40 11.09 13.87 2.38
CA LEU A 40 10.51 13.04 3.43
C LEU A 40 9.01 13.32 3.60
N LEU A 41 8.60 14.60 3.65
CA LEU A 41 7.20 14.98 3.77
C LEU A 41 6.37 14.49 2.58
N VAL A 42 6.86 14.70 1.35
CA VAL A 42 6.18 14.25 0.13
C VAL A 42 6.07 12.73 0.10
N SER A 43 7.13 12.00 0.50
CA SER A 43 7.11 10.54 0.48
C SER A 43 6.03 9.95 1.39
N VAL A 44 5.88 10.50 2.60
CA VAL A 44 4.83 10.10 3.54
C VAL A 44 3.45 10.43 2.99
N LEU A 45 3.26 11.66 2.50
CA LEU A 45 1.97 12.11 1.95
C LEU A 45 1.53 11.26 0.75
N VAL A 46 2.42 11.02 -0.21
CA VAL A 46 2.13 10.22 -1.41
C VAL A 46 1.79 8.79 -1.04
N THR A 47 2.50 8.20 -0.07
CA THR A 47 2.22 6.84 0.39
C THR A 47 0.80 6.75 0.96
N SER A 48 0.42 7.65 1.87
CA SER A 48 -0.93 7.66 2.45
C SER A 48 -2.03 7.85 1.40
N ILE A 49 -1.83 8.77 0.45
CA ILE A 49 -2.81 9.01 -0.63
C ILE A 49 -2.95 7.78 -1.52
N LEU A 50 -1.84 7.13 -1.88
CA LEU A 50 -1.87 5.94 -2.72
C LEU A 50 -2.54 4.76 -2.01
N GLU A 51 -2.24 4.53 -0.74
CA GLU A 51 -2.88 3.48 0.05
C GLU A 51 -4.39 3.67 0.12
N GLU A 52 -4.86 4.89 0.41
CA GLU A 52 -6.28 5.20 0.46
C GLU A 52 -6.94 5.05 -0.92
N TYR A 53 -6.29 5.54 -1.97
CA TYR A 53 -6.78 5.44 -3.34
C TYR A 53 -6.92 3.97 -3.79
N ILE A 54 -5.89 3.16 -3.56
CA ILE A 54 -5.89 1.73 -3.89
C ILE A 54 -6.97 1.01 -3.08
N GLY A 55 -7.08 1.29 -1.78
CA GLY A 55 -8.09 0.70 -0.91
C GLY A 55 -9.52 1.03 -1.35
N ARG A 56 -9.80 2.30 -1.68
CA ARG A 56 -11.11 2.73 -2.21
C ARG A 56 -11.42 2.10 -3.56
N ASN A 57 -10.44 2.03 -4.46
CA ASN A 57 -10.62 1.38 -5.75
C ASN A 57 -10.92 -0.12 -5.59
N ALA A 58 -10.15 -0.82 -4.75
CA ALA A 58 -10.38 -2.23 -4.44
C ALA A 58 -11.79 -2.45 -3.87
N LEU A 59 -12.23 -1.61 -2.92
CA LEU A 59 -13.57 -1.68 -2.36
C LEU A 59 -14.66 -1.45 -3.42
N ASN A 60 -14.49 -0.47 -4.31
CA ASN A 60 -15.45 -0.17 -5.36
C ASN A 60 -15.56 -1.31 -6.37
N VAL A 61 -14.42 -1.89 -6.79
CA VAL A 61 -14.40 -3.06 -7.66
C VAL A 61 -15.07 -4.24 -6.98
N SER A 62 -14.75 -4.53 -5.71
CA SER A 62 -15.38 -5.62 -4.96
C SER A 62 -16.90 -5.46 -4.86
N LYS A 63 -17.39 -4.25 -4.60
CA LYS A 63 -18.84 -3.95 -4.58
C LYS A 63 -19.49 -4.13 -5.95
N ALA A 64 -18.84 -3.66 -7.02
CA ALA A 64 -19.36 -3.83 -8.37
C ALA A 64 -19.42 -5.32 -8.75
N VAL A 65 -18.38 -6.08 -8.45
CA VAL A 65 -18.30 -7.53 -8.68
C VAL A 65 -19.40 -8.26 -7.90
N SER A 66 -19.61 -7.96 -6.61
CA SER A 66 -20.61 -8.64 -5.78
C SER A 66 -22.06 -8.41 -6.24
N LEU A 67 -22.31 -7.38 -7.03
CA LEU A 67 -23.64 -7.05 -7.55
C LEU A 67 -23.95 -7.69 -8.92
N THR A 68 -23.00 -8.41 -9.51
CA THR A 68 -23.17 -9.05 -10.83
C THR A 68 -23.94 -10.36 -10.75
N ALA A 69 -24.64 -10.70 -11.84
CA ALA A 69 -25.46 -11.91 -11.92
C ALA A 69 -24.58 -13.17 -11.86
N GLU A 70 -23.41 -13.14 -12.48
CA GLU A 70 -22.41 -14.20 -12.50
C GLU A 70 -21.99 -14.60 -11.08
N VAL A 71 -21.81 -13.60 -10.20
CA VAL A 71 -21.47 -13.85 -8.79
C VAL A 71 -22.68 -14.30 -7.99
N GLN A 72 -23.81 -13.61 -8.10
CA GLN A 72 -25.00 -13.93 -7.30
C GLN A 72 -25.60 -15.29 -7.65
N GLN A 73 -25.82 -15.55 -8.94
CA GLN A 73 -26.38 -16.82 -9.41
C GLN A 73 -25.36 -17.96 -9.25
N GLY A 74 -24.08 -17.71 -9.50
CA GLY A 74 -23.04 -18.70 -9.26
C GLY A 74 -23.01 -19.17 -7.79
N LEU A 75 -23.17 -18.24 -6.84
CA LEU A 75 -23.20 -18.58 -5.41
C LEU A 75 -24.48 -19.32 -5.03
N LEU A 76 -25.64 -18.90 -5.57
CA LEU A 76 -26.92 -19.59 -5.35
C LEU A 76 -26.91 -21.03 -5.89
N ASN A 77 -26.31 -21.24 -7.05
CA ASN A 77 -26.17 -22.55 -7.69
C ASN A 77 -25.00 -23.37 -7.13
N GLN A 78 -24.16 -22.77 -6.27
CA GLN A 78 -22.92 -23.35 -5.76
C GLN A 78 -21.93 -23.76 -6.87
N GLU A 79 -21.96 -23.05 -7.99
CA GLU A 79 -21.16 -23.33 -9.18
C GLU A 79 -19.94 -22.39 -9.26
N SER A 80 -18.76 -22.95 -9.01
CA SER A 80 -17.50 -22.18 -8.99
C SER A 80 -16.98 -21.82 -10.38
N THR A 81 -17.34 -22.57 -11.42
CA THR A 81 -16.76 -22.42 -12.77
C THR A 81 -17.02 -21.04 -13.38
N GLU A 82 -18.27 -20.57 -13.34
CA GLU A 82 -18.66 -19.27 -13.88
C GLU A 82 -18.08 -18.11 -13.06
N ILE A 83 -18.14 -18.23 -11.72
CA ILE A 83 -17.54 -17.26 -10.79
C ILE A 83 -16.04 -17.14 -11.04
N GLN A 84 -15.34 -18.25 -11.21
CA GLN A 84 -13.90 -18.28 -11.44
C GLN A 84 -13.54 -17.60 -12.76
N ALA A 85 -14.27 -17.89 -13.84
CA ALA A 85 -14.03 -17.26 -15.14
C ALA A 85 -14.23 -15.74 -15.09
N TYR A 86 -15.33 -15.29 -14.46
CA TYR A 86 -15.62 -13.88 -14.29
C TYR A 86 -14.59 -13.18 -13.39
N ALA A 87 -14.26 -13.75 -12.24
CA ALA A 87 -13.28 -13.20 -11.31
C ALA A 87 -11.88 -13.07 -11.96
N GLU A 88 -11.47 -14.05 -12.78
CA GLU A 88 -10.22 -13.98 -13.53
C GLU A 88 -10.24 -12.90 -14.61
N ALA A 89 -11.37 -12.70 -15.29
CA ALA A 89 -11.53 -11.60 -16.26
C ALA A 89 -11.37 -10.24 -15.57
N VAL A 90 -12.03 -10.04 -14.43
CA VAL A 90 -11.92 -8.81 -13.63
C VAL A 90 -10.50 -8.64 -13.10
N ARG A 91 -9.85 -9.70 -12.61
CA ARG A 91 -8.47 -9.64 -12.13
C ARG A 91 -7.52 -9.16 -13.23
N LYS A 92 -7.65 -9.70 -14.44
CA LYS A 92 -6.82 -9.33 -15.59
C LYS A 92 -7.10 -7.92 -16.07
N SER A 93 -8.35 -7.47 -16.10
CA SER A 93 -8.71 -6.12 -16.58
C SER A 93 -8.32 -5.02 -15.59
N THR A 94 -8.40 -5.29 -14.29
CA THR A 94 -8.06 -4.33 -13.23
C THR A 94 -6.58 -4.35 -12.84
N GLY A 95 -5.83 -5.36 -13.28
CA GLY A 95 -4.44 -5.58 -12.83
C GLY A 95 -4.33 -6.00 -11.37
N ALA A 96 -5.44 -6.39 -10.73
CA ALA A 96 -5.44 -6.84 -9.35
C ALA A 96 -4.59 -8.11 -9.18
N ARG A 97 -3.93 -8.23 -8.02
CA ARG A 97 -3.15 -9.45 -7.70
C ARG A 97 -4.04 -10.69 -7.60
N PHE A 98 -5.25 -10.52 -7.07
CA PHE A 98 -6.27 -11.56 -6.98
C PHE A 98 -7.66 -10.91 -6.92
N VAL A 99 -8.66 -11.66 -7.39
CA VAL A 99 -10.08 -11.40 -7.14
C VAL A 99 -10.64 -12.70 -6.61
N VAL A 100 -11.16 -12.69 -5.39
CA VAL A 100 -11.64 -13.88 -4.67
C VAL A 100 -13.07 -13.63 -4.26
N VAL A 101 -13.95 -14.53 -4.66
CA VAL A 101 -15.36 -14.57 -4.27
C VAL A 101 -15.51 -15.70 -3.28
N GLY A 102 -16.18 -15.45 -2.17
CA GLY A 102 -16.52 -16.45 -1.17
C GLY A 102 -17.99 -16.38 -0.78
N ASP A 103 -18.50 -17.48 -0.22
CA ASP A 103 -19.86 -17.53 0.34
C ASP A 103 -19.91 -17.03 1.79
N HIS A 104 -21.11 -17.08 2.39
CA HIS A 104 -21.36 -16.67 3.77
C HIS A 104 -20.63 -17.52 4.82
N GLU A 105 -20.19 -18.73 4.46
CA GLU A 105 -19.37 -19.59 5.33
C GLU A 105 -17.87 -19.30 5.18
N GLY A 106 -17.50 -18.39 4.28
CA GLY A 106 -16.11 -18.03 3.98
C GLY A 106 -15.41 -19.04 3.06
N LYS A 107 -16.14 -19.91 2.36
CA LYS A 107 -15.60 -20.85 1.38
C LYS A 107 -15.36 -20.13 0.05
N ARG A 108 -14.18 -20.31 -0.56
CA ARG A 108 -13.82 -19.63 -1.82
C ARG A 108 -14.44 -20.33 -3.04
N TYR A 109 -15.05 -19.55 -3.92
CA TYR A 109 -15.54 -19.96 -5.25
C TYR A 109 -14.67 -19.43 -6.39
N SER A 110 -13.74 -18.52 -6.09
CA SER A 110 -12.68 -18.16 -7.03
C SER A 110 -11.34 -17.91 -6.36
N HIS A 111 -10.27 -18.17 -7.10
CA HIS A 111 -8.90 -17.81 -6.73
C HIS A 111 -8.00 -17.94 -7.98
N PRO A 112 -6.96 -17.09 -8.17
CA PRO A 112 -5.97 -17.26 -9.25
C PRO A 112 -5.13 -18.54 -9.14
N VAL A 113 -5.29 -19.31 -8.07
CA VAL A 113 -4.57 -20.56 -7.76
C VAL A 113 -5.67 -21.60 -7.60
N PRO A 114 -5.98 -22.39 -8.64
CA PRO A 114 -7.17 -23.25 -8.67
C PRO A 114 -7.26 -24.21 -7.47
N GLU A 115 -6.12 -24.63 -6.92
CA GLU A 115 -6.02 -25.53 -5.78
C GLU A 115 -6.52 -24.92 -4.45
N ARG A 116 -6.85 -23.62 -4.45
CA ARG A 116 -7.41 -22.90 -3.30
C ARG A 116 -8.92 -22.71 -3.38
N ILE A 117 -9.53 -23.01 -4.52
CA ILE A 117 -10.99 -23.01 -4.69
C ILE A 117 -11.57 -24.13 -3.81
N GLY A 118 -12.70 -23.84 -3.16
CA GLY A 118 -13.35 -24.73 -2.20
C GLY A 118 -12.75 -24.74 -0.79
N LYS A 119 -11.59 -24.09 -0.58
CA LYS A 119 -10.98 -23.93 0.76
C LYS A 119 -11.46 -22.64 1.41
N PHE A 120 -11.50 -22.62 2.75
CA PHE A 120 -11.86 -21.43 3.53
C PHE A 120 -10.85 -20.30 3.39
N MET A 121 -11.36 -19.07 3.39
CA MET A 121 -10.57 -17.85 3.41
C MET A 121 -9.70 -17.77 4.66
N VAL A 122 -8.52 -17.16 4.54
CA VAL A 122 -7.54 -17.00 5.62
C VAL A 122 -7.17 -15.52 5.65
N GLY A 123 -7.23 -14.89 6.84
CA GLY A 123 -7.01 -13.46 7.01
C GLY A 123 -7.61 -12.91 8.31
N GLY A 124 -8.75 -13.45 8.74
CA GLY A 124 -9.42 -13.06 9.98
C GLY A 124 -10.23 -11.77 9.91
N ASP A 125 -10.33 -11.15 8.72
CA ASP A 125 -10.94 -9.86 8.45
C ASP A 125 -12.26 -9.93 7.69
N ASN A 126 -12.62 -11.10 7.16
CA ASN A 126 -13.84 -11.30 6.35
C ASN A 126 -15.14 -11.15 7.15
N ALA A 127 -15.10 -11.31 8.48
CA ALA A 127 -16.29 -11.27 9.33
C ALA A 127 -17.12 -9.99 9.12
N ARG A 128 -16.46 -8.84 8.98
CA ARG A 128 -17.11 -7.54 8.75
C ARG A 128 -17.89 -7.43 7.44
N ALA A 129 -17.62 -8.31 6.47
CA ALA A 129 -18.31 -8.36 5.19
C ALA A 129 -19.39 -9.46 5.15
N LEU A 130 -19.41 -10.35 6.14
CA LEU A 130 -20.34 -11.48 6.25
C LEU A 130 -21.48 -11.22 7.25
N GLU A 131 -21.29 -10.26 8.17
CA GLU A 131 -22.33 -9.65 9.02
C GLU A 131 -23.29 -8.75 8.21
#